data_AF-K6CFT2-F1
#
_entry.id   AF-K6CFT2-F1
#
_cell.length_a   1.000
_cell.length_b   1.000
_cell.length_c   1.000
_cell.angle_alpha   90.00
_cell.angle_beta   90.00
_cell.angle_gamma   90.00
#
_symmetry.space_group_name_H-M   'P 1'
#
loop_
_entity.id
_entity.type
_entity.pdbx_description
1 polymer ?
#
loop_
_entity_poly.entity_id
_entity_poly.type
_entity_poly.pdbx_seq_one_letter_code
_entity_poly.pdbx_strand_id
1 'polypeptide(L)'
;MSLIGWSYCLLVLFFFLSAFLNYNGRFISIVKMAFKITNKDIQIFTFKGFLIWSCFYFGLRIWRQYNRRRFGILTRRHYPGPTTKEEMLALQLMSKENFELVQQSKFVVFEKNPIRDLT
;
A
#
# COMPACT_ATOMS: atom_id res chain seq x y z
N MET A 1 -9.59 -15.93 -23.49
CA MET A 1 -8.47 -16.09 -22.53
C MET A 1 -8.91 -16.29 -21.07
N SER A 2 -10.15 -15.99 -20.64
CA SER A 2 -10.53 -16.13 -19.22
C SER A 2 -10.87 -17.58 -18.78
N LEU A 3 -11.61 -18.35 -19.58
CA LEU A 3 -12.10 -19.69 -19.18
C LEU A 3 -10.98 -20.70 -18.88
N ILE A 4 -9.93 -20.72 -19.70
CA ILE A 4 -8.78 -21.62 -19.50
C ILE A 4 -8.08 -21.28 -18.18
N GLY A 5 -7.84 -19.99 -17.91
CA GLY A 5 -7.24 -19.54 -16.65
C GLY A 5 -8.07 -19.92 -15.43
N TRP A 6 -9.40 -19.75 -15.48
CA TRP A 6 -10.30 -20.16 -14.40
C TRP A 6 -10.29 -21.67 -14.17
N SER A 7 -10.30 -22.46 -15.25
CA SER A 7 -10.22 -23.92 -15.13
C SER A 7 -8.91 -24.38 -14.49
N TYR A 8 -7.78 -23.74 -14.84
CA TYR A 8 -6.49 -23.98 -14.22
C TYR A 8 -6.51 -23.63 -12.73
N CYS A 9 -7.03 -22.47 -12.35
CA CYS A 9 -7.16 -22.08 -10.94
C CYS A 9 -8.00 -23.08 -10.14
N LEU A 10 -9.13 -23.54 -10.69
CA LEU A 10 -9.97 -24.55 -10.03
C LEU A 10 -9.23 -25.88 -9.84
N LEU A 11 -8.46 -26.33 -10.84
CA LEU A 11 -7.65 -27.54 -10.74
C LEU A 11 -6.59 -27.42 -9.64
N VAL A 12 -5.90 -26.27 -9.56
CA VAL A 12 -4.91 -26.01 -8.51
C VAL A 12 -5.58 -26.00 -7.12
N LEU A 13 -6.71 -25.32 -6.97
CA LEU A 13 -7.47 -25.31 -5.72
C LEU A 13 -7.91 -26.72 -5.32
N PHE A 14 -8.42 -27.50 -6.27
CA PHE A 14 -8.82 -28.89 -6.05
C PHE A 14 -7.65 -29.76 -5.61
N PHE A 15 -6.46 -29.56 -6.19
CA PHE A 15 -5.25 -30.27 -5.79
C PHE A 15 -4.92 -30.03 -4.31
N PHE A 16 -4.92 -28.77 -3.85
CA PHE A 16 -4.69 -28.46 -2.44
C PHE A 16 -5.80 -29.03 -1.55
N LEU A 17 -7.07 -28.87 -1.92
CA LEU A 17 -8.20 -29.39 -1.16
C LEU A 17 -8.17 -30.91 -1.03
N SER A 18 -7.73 -31.61 -2.08
CA SER A 18 -7.58 -33.07 -2.07
C SER A 18 -6.62 -33.54 -0.98
N ALA A 19 -5.56 -32.77 -0.69
CA ALA A 19 -4.61 -33.11 0.36
C ALA A 19 -5.24 -32.97 1.76
N PHE A 20 -6.13 -32.00 1.98
CA PHE A 20 -6.85 -31.85 3.25
C PHE A 20 -7.90 -32.95 3.47
N LEU A 21 -8.54 -33.40 2.40
CA LEU A 21 -9.54 -34.49 2.45
C LEU A 21 -8.89 -35.88 2.39
N ASN A 22 -7.56 -35.98 2.35
CA ASN A 22 -6.81 -37.22 2.11
C ASN A 22 -7.24 -37.98 0.84
N TYR A 23 -7.72 -37.26 -0.17
CA TYR A 23 -8.18 -37.82 -1.43
C TYR A 23 -7.00 -38.11 -2.37
N ASN A 24 -6.91 -39.35 -2.85
CA ASN A 24 -5.80 -39.86 -3.67
C ASN A 24 -6.31 -40.48 -4.98
N GLY A 25 -7.07 -39.72 -5.77
CA GLY A 25 -7.46 -40.14 -7.12
C GLY A 25 -6.26 -40.31 -8.07
N ARG A 26 -6.41 -41.10 -9.13
CA ARG A 26 -5.32 -41.48 -10.07
C ARG A 26 -4.50 -40.28 -10.55
N PHE A 27 -5.14 -39.22 -11.04
CA PHE A 27 -4.45 -38.02 -11.53
C PHE A 27 -3.65 -37.29 -10.44
N ILE A 28 -4.25 -37.10 -9.27
CA ILE A 28 -3.61 -36.42 -8.14
C ILE A 28 -2.42 -37.23 -7.63
N SER A 29 -2.56 -38.55 -7.55
CA SER A 29 -1.50 -39.45 -7.14
C SER A 29 -0.32 -39.43 -8.11
N ILE A 30 -0.57 -39.37 -9.43
CA ILE A 30 0.49 -39.20 -10.44
C ILE A 30 1.26 -37.90 -10.20
N VAL A 31 0.55 -36.78 -9.98
CA VAL A 31 1.18 -35.49 -9.70
C VAL A 31 2.01 -35.55 -8.41
N LYS A 32 1.45 -36.09 -7.33
CA LYS A 32 2.16 -36.28 -6.05
C LYS A 32 3.43 -37.12 -6.21
N MET A 33 3.37 -38.21 -6.97
CA MET A 33 4.53 -39.05 -7.27
C MET A 33 5.58 -38.34 -8.12
N ALA A 34 5.17 -37.61 -9.17
CA ALA A 34 6.07 -36.87 -10.05
C ALA A 34 6.88 -35.81 -9.28
N PHE A 35 6.23 -35.12 -8.34
CA PHE A 35 6.87 -34.12 -7.48
C PHE A 35 7.47 -34.70 -6.19
N LYS A 36 7.34 -36.01 -5.94
CA LYS A 36 7.78 -36.69 -4.71
C LYS A 36 7.25 -36.03 -3.42
N ILE A 37 5.97 -35.63 -3.45
CA ILE A 37 5.28 -34.96 -2.35
C ILE A 37 4.15 -35.82 -1.80
N THR A 38 3.91 -35.73 -0.50
CA THR A 38 2.80 -36.40 0.19
C THR A 38 1.68 -35.43 0.55
N ASN A 39 0.52 -35.95 0.97
CA ASN A 39 -0.56 -35.12 1.52
C ASN A 39 -0.09 -34.27 2.69
N LYS A 40 0.75 -34.86 3.55
CA LYS A 40 1.29 -34.19 4.72
C LYS A 40 2.19 -33.02 4.34
N ASP A 41 2.99 -33.15 3.29
CA ASP A 41 3.85 -32.06 2.80
C ASP A 41 3.00 -30.89 2.29
N ILE A 42 1.93 -31.17 1.54
CA ILE A 42 1.00 -30.15 1.02
C ILE A 42 0.28 -29.45 2.18
N GLN A 43 -0.17 -30.20 3.19
CA GLN A 43 -0.80 -29.64 4.39
C GLN A 43 0.17 -28.74 5.17
N ILE A 44 1.41 -29.21 5.40
CA ILE A 44 2.46 -28.43 6.09
C ILE A 44 2.79 -27.16 5.31
N PHE A 45 2.96 -27.26 3.98
CA PHE A 45 3.21 -26.11 3.13
C PHE A 45 2.09 -25.08 3.23
N THR A 46 0.84 -25.53 3.12
CA THR A 46 -0.34 -24.66 3.21
C THR A 46 -0.44 -24.02 4.59
N PHE A 47 -0.20 -24.78 5.66
CA PHE A 47 -0.20 -24.28 7.03
C PHE A 47 0.89 -23.23 7.26
N LYS A 48 2.12 -23.47 6.80
CA LYS A 48 3.22 -22.50 6.90
C LYS A 48 2.91 -21.22 6.12
N GLY A 49 2.39 -21.35 4.90
CA GLY A 49 1.96 -20.21 4.10
C GLY A 49 0.87 -19.39 4.80
N PHE A 50 -0.13 -20.06 5.35
CA PHE A 50 -1.20 -19.41 6.13
C PHE A 50 -0.68 -18.73 7.39
N LEU A 51 0.29 -19.32 8.08
CA LEU A 51 0.91 -18.75 9.27
C LEU A 51 1.67 -17.46 8.93
N ILE A 52 2.51 -17.49 7.89
CA ILE A 52 3.23 -16.31 7.41
C ILE A 52 2.24 -15.22 6.99
N TRP A 53 1.24 -15.57 6.17
CA TRP A 53 0.19 -14.65 5.76
C TRP A 53 -0.53 -14.02 6.97
N SER A 54 -0.85 -14.83 7.98
CA SER A 54 -1.49 -14.34 9.21
C SER A 54 -0.60 -13.37 9.96
N CYS A 55 0.70 -13.67 10.12
CA CYS A 55 1.66 -12.76 10.76
C CYS A 55 1.68 -11.40 10.07
N PHE A 56 1.77 -11.37 8.73
CA PHE A 56 1.74 -10.13 7.96
C PHE A 56 0.38 -9.43 8.06
N TYR A 57 -0.72 -10.16 7.91
CA TYR A 57 -2.07 -9.60 7.98
C TYR A 57 -2.33 -8.92 9.33
N PHE A 58 -2.06 -9.63 10.44
CA PHE A 58 -2.23 -9.06 11.78
C PHE A 58 -1.22 -7.94 12.04
N GLY A 59 0.05 -8.09 11.63
CA GLY A 59 1.06 -7.04 11.75
C GLY A 59 0.63 -5.74 11.06
N LEU A 60 0.19 -5.83 9.79
CA LEU A 60 -0.31 -4.69 9.03
C LEU A 60 -1.60 -4.12 9.61
N ARG A 61 -2.49 -4.96 10.13
CA ARG A 61 -3.73 -4.50 10.77
C ARG A 61 -3.45 -3.75 12.06
N ILE A 62 -2.52 -4.23 12.89
CA ILE A 62 -2.04 -3.54 14.09
C ILE A 62 -1.38 -2.23 13.70
N TRP A 63 -0.50 -2.24 12.69
CA TRP A 63 0.15 -1.03 12.18
C TRP A 63 -0.86 0.02 11.71
N ARG A 64 -1.87 -0.39 10.94
CA ARG A 64 -2.97 0.47 10.50
C ARG A 64 -3.72 1.07 11.70
N GLN A 65 -3.99 0.26 12.71
CA GLN A 65 -4.69 0.71 13.92
C GLN A 65 -3.84 1.69 14.74
N TYR A 66 -2.56 1.39 14.90
CA TYR A 66 -1.58 2.26 15.55
C TYR A 66 -1.49 3.61 14.84
N ASN A 67 -1.31 3.62 13.52
CA ASN A 67 -1.23 4.84 12.73
C ASN A 67 -2.51 5.68 12.83
N ARG A 68 -3.67 5.04 12.76
CA ARG A 68 -4.95 5.72 12.96
C ARG A 68 -5.10 6.35 14.35
N ARG A 69 -4.57 5.71 15.40
CA ARG A 69 -4.62 6.25 16.77
C ARG A 69 -3.61 7.36 17.00
N ARG A 70 -2.37 7.20 16.52
CA ARG A 70 -1.27 8.15 16.74
C ARG A 70 -1.35 9.39 15.85
N PHE A 71 -1.66 9.21 14.57
CA PHE A 71 -1.69 10.29 13.57
C PHE A 71 -3.12 10.74 13.22
N GLY A 72 -4.13 10.13 13.84
CA GLY A 72 -5.52 10.45 13.58
C GLY A 72 -5.98 10.04 12.18
N ILE A 73 -7.16 10.54 11.80
CA ILE A 73 -7.65 10.46 10.41
C ILE A 73 -6.91 11.56 9.64
N LEU A 74 -6.50 11.29 8.40
CA LEU A 74 -6.00 12.29 7.41
C LEU A 74 -7.10 13.29 7.00
N THR A 75 -7.98 13.69 7.91
CA THR A 75 -8.87 14.82 7.73
C THR A 75 -8.14 16.03 8.28
N ARG A 76 -7.51 16.80 7.37
CA ARG A 76 -7.24 18.21 7.63
C ARG A 76 -8.61 18.85 7.87
N ARG A 77 -9.05 18.96 9.14
CA ARG A 77 -10.43 19.38 9.50
C ARG A 77 -10.69 20.87 9.26
N HIS A 78 -9.64 21.66 9.12
CA HIS A 78 -9.72 23.05 8.72
C HIS A 78 -8.67 23.33 7.65
N TYR A 79 -9.11 23.92 6.53
CA TYR A 79 -8.18 24.66 5.69
C TYR A 79 -7.56 25.77 6.56
N PRO A 80 -6.24 26.04 6.45
CA PRO A 80 -5.69 27.24 7.06
C PRO A 80 -6.55 28.42 6.59
N GLY A 81 -6.89 29.29 7.54
CA GLY A 81 -7.61 30.52 7.22
C GLY A 81 -6.81 31.37 6.23
N PRO A 82 -7.44 32.40 5.65
CA PRO A 82 -6.71 33.37 4.84
C PRO A 82 -5.57 33.97 5.69
N THR A 83 -4.33 33.79 5.21
CA THR A 83 -3.14 34.35 5.84
C THR A 83 -3.09 35.85 5.60
N THR A 84 -2.66 36.63 6.59
CA THR A 84 -2.50 38.08 6.40
C THR A 84 -1.20 38.40 5.67
N LYS A 85 -1.11 39.62 5.14
CA LYS A 85 0.14 40.12 4.52
C LYS A 85 1.29 40.11 5.53
N GLU A 86 1.02 40.46 6.79
CA GLU A 86 2.05 40.47 7.83
C GLU A 86 2.56 39.06 8.13
N GLU A 87 1.65 38.08 8.23
CA GLU A 87 2.01 36.68 8.48
C GLU A 87 2.85 36.09 7.32
N MET A 88 2.49 36.39 6.07
CA MET A 88 3.28 35.98 4.90
C MET A 88 4.69 36.57 4.89
N LEU A 89 4.82 37.87 5.22
CA LEU A 89 6.12 38.55 5.27
C LEU A 89 6.97 38.08 6.47
N ALA A 90 6.33 37.70 7.58
CA ALA A 90 7.01 37.17 8.76
C ALA A 90 7.73 35.84 8.50
N LEU A 91 7.31 35.08 7.48
CA LEU A 91 8.00 33.84 7.07
C LEU A 91 9.39 34.10 6.49
N GLN A 92 9.71 35.35 6.11
CA GLN A 92 11.00 35.74 5.50
C GLN A 92 11.43 34.87 4.31
N LEU A 93 10.46 34.27 3.63
CA LEU A 93 10.69 33.42 2.46
C LEU A 93 10.93 34.24 1.20
N MET A 94 10.49 35.48 1.16
CA MET A 94 10.60 36.37 0.00
C MET A 94 10.77 37.82 0.49
N SER A 95 11.45 38.66 -0.30
CA SER A 95 11.54 40.10 0.00
C SER A 95 10.17 40.78 -0.09
N LYS A 96 9.99 41.86 0.67
CA LYS A 96 8.76 42.65 0.65
C LYS A 96 8.43 43.18 -0.75
N GLU A 97 9.43 43.61 -1.49
CA GLU A 97 9.31 44.12 -2.86
C GLU A 97 8.79 43.05 -3.83
N ASN A 98 9.36 41.84 -3.79
CA ASN A 98 8.91 40.74 -4.63
C ASN A 98 7.49 40.29 -4.25
N PHE A 99 7.17 40.27 -2.95
CA PHE A 99 5.82 39.94 -2.47
C PHE A 99 4.77 40.94 -3.00
N GLU A 100 5.06 42.24 -2.92
CA GLU A 100 4.16 43.28 -3.44
C GLU A 100 4.03 43.22 -4.96
N LEU A 101 5.12 42.93 -5.66
CA LEU A 101 5.14 42.78 -7.11
C LEU A 101 4.27 41.59 -7.58
N VAL A 102 4.30 40.45 -6.88
CA VAL A 102 3.38 39.32 -7.14
C VAL A 102 1.93 39.69 -6.83
N GLN A 103 1.69 40.43 -5.74
CA GLN A 103 0.32 40.73 -5.31
C GLN A 103 -0.39 41.75 -6.22
N GLN A 104 0.36 42.66 -6.86
CA GLN A 104 -0.18 43.69 -7.75
C GLN A 104 -0.28 43.26 -9.21
N SER A 105 0.47 42.22 -9.60
CA SER A 105 0.61 41.81 -11.00
C SER A 105 -0.17 40.53 -11.30
N LYS A 106 -0.84 40.48 -12.46
CA LYS A 106 -1.50 39.24 -12.92
C LYS A 106 -0.49 38.18 -13.41
N PHE A 107 0.72 38.60 -13.76
CA PHE A 107 1.79 37.75 -14.27
C PHE A 107 3.14 38.38 -13.94
N VAL A 108 4.07 37.56 -13.44
CA VAL A 108 5.44 37.96 -13.11
C VAL A 108 6.38 36.86 -13.57
N VAL A 109 7.47 37.23 -14.24
CA VAL A 109 8.58 36.32 -14.56
C VAL A 109 9.75 36.69 -13.67
N PHE A 110 10.26 35.71 -12.91
CA PHE A 110 11.46 35.86 -12.12
C PHE A 110 12.64 35.17 -12.81
N GLU A 111 13.77 35.88 -12.94
CA GLU A 111 14.99 35.30 -13.50
C GLU A 111 15.64 34.27 -12.57
N LYS A 112 15.44 34.43 -11.26
CA LYS A 112 15.93 33.52 -10.19
C LYS A 112 14.80 33.26 -9.21
N ASN A 113 14.83 32.11 -8.53
CA ASN A 113 13.81 31.75 -7.56
C ASN A 113 13.67 32.84 -6.48
N PRO A 114 12.53 33.53 -6.37
CA PRO A 114 12.33 34.59 -5.38
C PRO A 114 12.06 34.04 -3.98
N ILE A 115 11.86 32.73 -3.84
CA ILE A 115 11.60 32.03 -2.58
C ILE A 115 12.91 31.46 -2.04
N ARG A 116 13.24 31.77 -0.78
CA ARG A 116 14.38 31.22 -0.05
C ARG A 116 14.06 29.83 0.49
N ASP A 117 15.06 28.96 0.48
CA ASP A 117 14.96 27.65 1.12
C ASP A 117 14.89 27.76 2.65
N LEU A 118 14.12 26.87 3.28
CA LEU A 118 14.06 26.69 4.72
C LEU A 118 15.26 25.83 5.16
N THR A 119 16.43 26.44 5.29
CA THR A 119 17.60 25.83 5.98
C THR A 119 17.51 26.01 7.47
#